data_AF-A0A7T3V655-F1
#
_entry.id   AF-A0A7T3V655-F1
#
_cell.length_a   1.000
_cell.length_b   1.000
_cell.length_c   1.000
_cell.angle_alpha   90.00
_cell.angle_beta   90.00
_cell.angle_gamma   90.00
#
_symmetry.space_group_name_H-M   'P 1'
#
loop_
_entity.id
_entity.type
_entity.pdbx_description
1 polymer ?
#
loop_
_entity_poly.entity_id
_entity_poly.type
_entity_poly.pdbx_seq_one_letter_code
_entity_poly.pdbx_strand_id
1 'polypeptide(L)'
;MTDAVDYAIKHNFYGDFFKKQKSEVLNMSLTEFNQEEYDREKHDDWFEEGKAEGRIEGRIEGEKFGIKKGILETAKKFKIEGIPVSAIAKCTGLSLAEIQKL
;
A
#
# COMPACT_ATOMS: atom_id res chain seq x y z
N MET A 1 -22.58 48.70 42.64
CA MET A 1 -22.31 48.53 41.19
C MET A 1 -22.13 47.06 40.79
N THR A 2 -22.05 46.12 41.74
CA THR A 2 -22.04 44.66 41.50
C THR A 2 -23.42 44.01 41.55
N ASP A 3 -24.45 44.71 42.03
CA ASP A 3 -25.80 44.16 42.28
C ASP A 3 -26.44 43.49 41.05
N ALA A 4 -26.19 44.02 39.84
CA ALA A 4 -26.68 43.41 38.60
C ALA A 4 -25.97 42.08 38.26
N VAL A 5 -24.68 41.98 38.58
CA VAL A 5 -23.87 40.76 38.41
C VAL A 5 -24.33 39.71 39.41
N ASP A 6 -24.50 40.08 40.67
CA ASP A 6 -24.97 39.19 41.74
C ASP A 6 -26.40 38.69 41.49
N TYR A 7 -27.28 39.57 41.00
CA TYR A 7 -28.64 39.21 40.60
C TYR A 7 -28.65 38.20 39.46
N ALA A 8 -27.77 38.37 38.47
CA ALA A 8 -27.71 37.48 37.31
C ALA A 8 -27.11 36.11 37.63
N ILE A 9 -26.15 36.05 38.56
CA ILE A 9 -25.63 34.79 39.11
C ILE A 9 -26.75 34.09 39.91
N LYS A 10 -27.46 34.82 40.77
CA LYS A 10 -28.54 34.25 41.61
C LYS A 10 -29.71 33.70 40.78
N HIS A 11 -30.05 34.33 39.66
CA HIS A 11 -31.12 33.90 38.76
C HIS A 11 -30.63 33.03 37.61
N ASN A 12 -29.35 32.65 37.61
CA ASN A 12 -28.75 31.73 36.64
C ASN A 12 -28.92 32.16 35.17
N PHE A 13 -28.98 33.46 34.88
CA PHE A 13 -29.20 33.97 33.51
C PHE A 13 -28.09 33.58 32.53
N TYR A 14 -26.89 33.29 33.04
CA TYR A 14 -25.73 32.89 32.23
C TYR A 14 -25.44 31.39 32.27
N GLY A 15 -26.24 30.60 32.99
CA GLY A 15 -26.00 29.16 33.14
C GLY A 15 -25.99 28.41 31.80
N ASP A 16 -26.89 28.77 30.90
CA ASP A 16 -26.98 28.13 29.58
C ASP A 16 -25.86 28.56 28.64
N PHE A 17 -25.42 29.83 28.74
CA PHE A 17 -24.24 30.32 28.03
C PHE A 17 -22.97 29.57 28.45
N PHE A 18 -22.74 29.42 29.76
CA PHE A 18 -21.58 28.69 30.26
C PHE A 18 -21.65 27.19 29.96
N LYS A 19 -22.84 26.57 29.97
CA LYS A 19 -23.01 25.17 29.54
C LYS A 19 -22.65 24.98 28.07
N LYS A 20 -23.09 25.89 27.19
CA LYS A 20 -22.80 25.82 25.76
C LYS A 20 -21.31 25.99 25.48
N GLN A 21 -20.68 27.00 26.08
CA GLN A 21 -19.24 27.24 25.95
C GLN A 21 -18.43 26.07 26.53
N LYS A 22 -18.82 25.53 27.68
CA LYS A 22 -18.21 24.31 28.25
C LYS A 22 -18.32 23.13 27.30
N SER A 23 -19.48 22.92 26.67
CA SER A 23 -19.68 21.83 25.71
C SER A 23 -18.85 22.01 24.45
N GLU A 24 -18.73 23.23 23.90
CA GLU A 24 -17.92 23.50 22.71
C GLU A 24 -16.42 23.27 22.99
N VAL A 25 -15.93 23.78 24.13
CA VAL A 25 -14.53 23.61 24.54
C VAL A 25 -14.21 22.15 24.87
N LEU A 26 -15.10 21.47 25.61
CA LEU A 26 -14.95 20.04 25.88
C LEU A 26 -15.04 19.21 24.61
N ASN A 27 -15.89 19.57 23.64
CA ASN A 27 -15.99 18.83 22.39
C ASN A 27 -14.72 18.98 21.56
N MET A 28 -14.16 20.19 21.47
CA MET A 28 -12.87 20.42 20.80
C MET A 28 -11.71 19.67 21.47
N SER A 29 -11.70 19.59 22.81
CA SER A 29 -10.69 18.86 23.60
C SER A 29 -10.92 17.35 23.61
N LEU A 30 -12.16 16.87 23.51
CA LEU A 30 -12.48 15.44 23.37
C LEU A 30 -12.23 14.93 21.94
N THR A 31 -12.31 15.81 20.94
CA THR A 31 -11.89 15.54 19.56
C THR A 31 -10.41 15.88 19.33
N GLU A 32 -9.60 15.88 20.39
CA GLU A 32 -8.15 16.00 20.27
C GLU A 32 -7.64 14.96 19.28
N PHE A 33 -6.80 15.41 18.35
CA PHE A 33 -6.13 14.56 17.37
C PHE A 33 -5.51 13.35 18.07
N ASN A 34 -6.06 12.16 17.81
CA ASN A 34 -5.53 10.93 18.36
C ASN A 34 -4.36 10.49 17.50
N GLN A 35 -3.17 10.96 17.87
CA GLN A 35 -1.93 10.69 17.18
C GLN A 35 -1.65 9.18 17.07
N GLU A 36 -2.01 8.38 18.08
CA GLU A 36 -1.80 6.94 18.07
C GLU A 36 -2.63 6.24 16.99
N GLU A 37 -3.90 6.62 16.83
CA GLU A 37 -4.77 6.06 15.79
C GLU A 37 -4.32 6.49 14.39
N TYR A 38 -3.91 7.75 14.22
CA TYR A 38 -3.36 8.23 12.94
C TYR A 38 -2.07 7.49 12.56
N ASP A 39 -1.15 7.30 13.52
CA ASP A 39 0.11 6.57 13.29
C ASP A 39 -0.15 5.08 13.02
N ARG A 40 -1.18 4.48 13.65
CA ARG A 40 -1.61 3.09 13.39
C ARG A 40 -2.15 2.92 11.97
N GLU A 41 -3.08 3.77 11.55
CA GLU A 41 -3.63 3.73 10.19
C GLU A 41 -2.53 3.89 9.14
N LYS A 42 -1.62 4.84 9.36
CA LYS A 42 -0.47 5.04 8.47
C LYS A 42 0.45 3.82 8.41
N HIS A 43 0.73 3.19 9.54
CA HIS A 43 1.55 1.99 9.55
C HIS A 43 0.88 0.84 8.77
N ASP A 44 -0.42 0.64 8.94
CA ASP A 44 -1.16 -0.43 8.28
C ASP A 44 -1.23 -0.21 6.76
N ASP A 45 -1.44 1.03 6.32
CA ASP A 45 -1.37 1.42 4.91
C ASP A 45 0.00 1.08 4.30
N TRP A 46 1.08 1.49 4.95
CA TRP A 46 2.44 1.28 4.46
C TRP A 46 2.82 -0.20 4.45
N PHE A 47 2.36 -0.95 5.45
CA PHE A 47 2.60 -2.39 5.54
C PHE A 47 1.87 -3.16 4.43
N GLU A 48 0.60 -2.84 4.19
CA GLU A 48 -0.17 -3.50 3.12
C GLU A 48 0.32 -3.09 1.73
N GLU A 49 0.72 -1.82 1.53
CA GLU A 49 1.35 -1.36 0.29
C GLU A 49 2.66 -2.11 0.04
N GLY A 50 3.59 -2.16 1.00
CA GLY A 50 4.86 -2.88 0.84
C GLY A 50 4.67 -4.37 0.58
N LYS A 51 3.68 -5.00 1.21
CA LYS A 51 3.32 -6.41 0.96
C LYS A 51 2.68 -6.62 -0.41
N ALA A 52 1.88 -5.67 -0.89
CA ALA A 52 1.31 -5.71 -2.24
C ALA A 52 2.41 -5.55 -3.29
N GLU A 53 3.26 -4.54 -3.16
CA GLU A 53 4.39 -4.29 -4.06
C GLU A 53 5.34 -5.49 -4.13
N GLY A 54 5.78 -6.02 -2.98
CA GLY A 54 6.69 -7.17 -2.95
C GLY A 54 6.09 -8.43 -3.61
N ARG A 55 4.77 -8.64 -3.49
CA ARG A 55 4.09 -9.74 -4.19
C ARG A 55 4.03 -9.51 -5.70
N ILE A 56 3.77 -8.28 -6.13
CA ILE A 56 3.72 -7.92 -7.55
C ILE A 56 5.10 -8.07 -8.18
N GLU A 57 6.13 -7.49 -7.58
CA GLU A 57 7.51 -7.57 -8.04
C GLU A 57 7.98 -9.02 -8.10
N GLY A 58 7.82 -9.78 -7.01
CA GLY A 58 8.19 -11.19 -6.97
C GLY A 58 7.47 -12.04 -8.02
N ARG A 59 6.19 -11.75 -8.32
CA ARG A 59 5.45 -12.44 -9.38
C ARG A 59 6.01 -12.11 -10.76
N ILE A 60 6.27 -10.83 -11.04
CA ILE A 60 6.79 -10.37 -12.34
C ILE A 60 8.19 -10.95 -12.57
N GLU A 61 9.06 -10.92 -11.57
CA GLU A 61 10.40 -11.48 -11.66
C GLU A 61 10.35 -13.00 -11.85
N GLY A 62 9.52 -13.69 -11.05
CA GLY A 62 9.33 -15.13 -11.15
C GLY A 62 8.80 -15.57 -12.52
N GLU A 63 7.83 -14.84 -13.08
CA GLU A 63 7.27 -15.10 -14.41
C GLU A 63 8.32 -14.89 -15.50
N LYS A 64 9.05 -13.77 -15.48
CA LYS A 64 10.13 -13.50 -16.46
C LYS A 64 11.21 -14.57 -16.39
N PHE A 65 11.65 -14.94 -15.19
CA PHE A 65 12.66 -15.98 -14.99
C PHE A 65 12.15 -17.34 -15.45
N GLY A 66 10.89 -17.69 -15.13
CA GLY A 66 10.23 -18.92 -15.54
C GLY A 66 10.13 -19.05 -17.06
N ILE A 67 9.66 -18.00 -17.75
CA ILE A 67 9.57 -17.95 -19.21
C ILE A 67 10.96 -18.14 -19.82
N LYS A 68 11.97 -17.39 -19.36
CA LYS A 68 13.34 -17.50 -19.88
C LYS A 68 13.90 -18.92 -19.69
N LYS A 69 13.72 -19.51 -18.50
CA LYS A 69 14.16 -20.88 -18.22
C LYS A 69 13.43 -21.89 -19.10
N GLY A 70 12.11 -21.74 -19.28
CA GLY A 70 11.30 -22.61 -20.14
C GLY A 70 11.72 -22.55 -21.60
N ILE A 71 12.01 -21.36 -22.12
CA ILE A 71 12.53 -21.17 -23.48
C ILE A 71 13.87 -21.89 -23.67
N LEU A 72 14.81 -21.74 -22.72
CA LEU A 72 16.12 -22.38 -22.78
C LEU A 72 16.02 -23.92 -22.69
N GLU A 73 15.20 -24.44 -21.78
CA GLU A 73 15.00 -25.88 -21.63
C GLU A 73 14.33 -26.49 -22.86
N THR A 74 13.38 -25.78 -23.46
CA THR A 74 12.74 -26.20 -24.72
C THR A 74 13.74 -26.21 -25.87
N ALA A 75 14.57 -25.17 -26.00
CA ALA A 75 15.61 -25.10 -27.01
C ALA A 75 16.65 -26.24 -26.88
N LYS A 76 17.05 -26.58 -25.64
CA LYS A 76 17.93 -27.74 -25.38
C LYS A 76 17.29 -29.05 -25.82
N LYS A 77 16.02 -29.29 -25.48
CA LYS A 77 15.31 -30.51 -25.88
C LYS A 77 15.22 -30.63 -27.40
N PHE A 78 14.87 -29.55 -28.09
CA PHE A 78 14.82 -29.54 -29.56
C PHE A 78 16.19 -29.79 -30.20
N LYS A 79 17.27 -29.31 -29.60
CA LYS A 79 18.63 -29.61 -30.07
C LYS A 79 18.99 -31.08 -29.92
N ILE A 80 18.60 -31.70 -28.79
CA ILE A 80 18.78 -33.14 -28.55
C ILE A 80 17.94 -33.98 -29.53
N GLU A 81 16.73 -33.54 -29.86
CA GLU A 81 15.84 -34.19 -30.84
C GLU A 81 16.29 -34.00 -32.30
N GLY A 82 17.37 -33.25 -32.55
CA GLY A 82 17.93 -33.05 -33.89
C GLY A 82 17.15 -32.07 -34.75
N ILE A 83 16.30 -31.23 -34.15
CA ILE A 83 15.59 -30.17 -34.87
C ILE A 83 16.62 -29.14 -35.39
N PRO A 84 16.51 -28.69 -36.66
CA PRO A 84 17.45 -27.71 -37.21
C PRO A 84 17.42 -26.40 -36.41
N VAL A 85 18.62 -25.86 -36.14
CA VAL A 85 18.84 -24.64 -35.33
C VAL A 85 18.02 -23.45 -35.86
N SER A 86 17.81 -23.38 -37.17
CA SER A 86 16.97 -22.35 -37.81
C SER A 86 15.49 -22.44 -37.43
N ALA A 87 14.96 -23.64 -37.25
CA ALA A 87 13.58 -23.85 -36.78
C ALA A 87 13.48 -23.56 -35.27
N ILE A 88 14.48 -23.97 -34.48
CA ILE A 88 14.52 -23.67 -33.04
C ILE A 88 14.55 -22.15 -32.81
N ALA A 89 15.36 -21.41 -33.57
CA ALA A 89 15.42 -19.95 -33.48
C ALA A 89 14.08 -19.27 -33.78
N LYS A 90 13.35 -19.76 -34.79
CA LYS A 90 12.00 -19.25 -35.12
C LYS A 90 10.98 -19.52 -34.01
N CYS A 91 11.04 -20.68 -33.36
CA CYS A 91 10.07 -21.08 -32.34
C CYS A 91 10.36 -20.50 -30.96
N THR A 92 11.65 -20.32 -30.62
CA THR A 92 12.08 -19.91 -29.27
C THR A 92 12.48 -18.43 -29.18
N GLY A 93 12.67 -17.76 -30.33
CA GLY A 93 13.13 -16.37 -30.39
C GLY A 93 14.60 -16.18 -30.02
N LEU A 94 15.34 -17.27 -29.76
CA LEU A 94 16.77 -17.23 -29.47
C LEU A 94 17.59 -17.03 -30.75
N SER A 95 18.74 -16.39 -30.60
CA SER A 95 19.71 -16.28 -31.70
C SER A 95 20.36 -17.63 -32.00
N LEU A 96 20.81 -17.81 -33.24
CA LEU A 96 21.53 -19.03 -33.65
C LEU A 96 22.75 -19.30 -32.75
N ALA A 97 23.47 -18.25 -32.36
CA ALA A 97 24.65 -18.34 -31.50
C ALA A 97 24.31 -18.82 -30.08
N GLU A 98 23.17 -18.39 -29.52
CA GLU A 98 22.71 -18.85 -28.20
C GLU A 98 22.33 -20.33 -28.25
N ILE A 99 21.63 -20.77 -29.30
CA ILE A 99 21.23 -22.18 -29.46
C ILE A 99 22.47 -23.07 -29.73
N GLN A 100 23.47 -22.56 -30.45
CA GLN A 100 24.72 -23.29 -30.67
C GLN A 100 25.47 -23.55 -29.35
N LYS A 101 25.38 -22.62 -28.39
CA LYS A 101 26.04 -22.70 -27.07
C LYS A 101 25.26 -23.52 -26.03
N LEU A 102 23.97 -23.77 -26.23
CA LEU A 102 23.13 -24.61 -25.35
C LEU A 102 23.48 -26.09 -25.42
#